data_AF-A0A395CVJ2-F1
#
_entry.id   AF-A0A395CVJ2-F1
#
_cell.length_a   1.000
_cell.length_b   1.000
_cell.length_c   1.000
_cell.angle_alpha   90.00
_cell.angle_beta   90.00
_cell.angle_gamma   90.00
#
_symmetry.space_group_name_H-M   'P 1'
#
loop_
_entity.id
_entity.type
_entity.pdbx_description
1 polymer ?
#
loop_
_entity_poly.entity_id
_entity_poly.type
_entity_poly.pdbx_seq_one_letter_code
_entity_poly.pdbx_strand_id
1 'polypeptide(L)'
;MTLHDAPLAGVFPQGNEEQWRRIVERALKGAPFDRLISKTYDGVSIAPLYARAATPGPRARRAAPGRWSILARVDHADIGAANRLAL
;
A
#
# COMPACT_ATOMS: atom_id res chain seq x y z
N MET A 1 0.27 -30.47 13.06
CA MET A 1 1.58 -30.36 12.39
C MET A 1 2.01 -28.90 12.49
N THR A 2 2.77 -28.57 13.53
CA THR A 2 3.16 -27.18 13.84
C THR A 2 4.32 -26.78 12.92
N LEU A 3 4.21 -25.65 12.24
CA LEU A 3 5.32 -25.03 11.50
C LEU A 3 6.47 -24.82 12.49
N HIS A 4 7.49 -25.67 12.37
CA HIS A 4 8.69 -25.61 13.18
C HIS A 4 9.45 -24.30 12.93
N ASP A 5 10.13 -23.88 13.99
CA ASP A 5 10.89 -22.66 14.25
C ASP A 5 12.12 -22.47 13.32
N ALA A 6 11.94 -22.68 12.02
CA ALA A 6 13.00 -22.54 11.03
C ALA A 6 13.23 -21.06 10.70
N PRO A 7 14.47 -20.55 10.80
CA PRO A 7 14.76 -19.17 10.44
C PRO A 7 14.51 -18.94 8.95
N LEU A 8 13.49 -18.13 8.62
CA LEU A 8 13.12 -17.83 7.22
C LEU A 8 14.21 -17.03 6.50
N ALA A 9 14.61 -15.89 7.06
CA ALA A 9 15.62 -15.01 6.47
C ALA A 9 16.98 -15.08 7.18
N GLY A 10 17.05 -15.72 8.35
CA GLY A 10 18.25 -15.77 9.18
C GLY A 10 19.38 -16.65 8.63
N VAL A 11 19.08 -17.51 7.66
CA VAL A 11 20.08 -18.39 7.01
C VAL A 11 20.84 -17.72 5.87
N PHE A 12 20.48 -16.49 5.50
CA PHE A 12 21.12 -15.74 4.43
C PHE A 12 21.86 -14.51 4.98
N PRO A 13 22.88 -14.00 4.26
CA PRO A 13 23.44 -12.68 4.56
C PRO A 13 22.33 -11.63 4.60
N GLN A 14 22.33 -10.78 5.64
CA GLN A 14 21.34 -9.73 5.76
C GLN A 14 21.53 -8.70 4.66
N GLY A 15 20.48 -8.46 3.87
CA GLY A 15 20.48 -7.40 2.88
C GLY A 15 20.51 -6.03 3.53
N ASN A 16 21.17 -5.08 2.90
CA ASN A 16 21.07 -3.65 3.22
C ASN A 16 20.62 -2.85 2.00
N GLU A 17 20.26 -1.59 2.25
CA GLU A 17 19.73 -0.69 1.23
C GLU A 17 20.76 -0.42 0.12
N GLU A 18 22.03 -0.29 0.48
CA GLU A 18 23.11 0.01 -0.48
C GLU A 18 23.31 -1.14 -1.47
N GLN A 19 23.30 -2.38 -0.99
CA GLN A 19 23.40 -3.58 -1.83
C GLN A 19 22.21 -3.69 -2.77
N TRP A 20 20.99 -3.45 -2.25
CA TRP A 20 19.79 -3.44 -3.05
C TRP A 20 19.83 -2.36 -4.13
N ARG A 21 20.21 -1.12 -3.78
CA ARG A 21 20.30 0.01 -4.71
C ARG A 21 21.26 -0.27 -5.86
N ARG A 22 22.41 -0.89 -5.61
CA ARG A 22 23.34 -1.31 -6.68
C ARG A 22 22.70 -2.31 -7.64
N ILE A 23 21.92 -3.26 -7.13
CA ILE A 23 21.20 -4.23 -7.99
C ILE A 23 20.17 -3.50 -8.85
N VAL A 24 19.43 -2.54 -8.29
CA VAL A 24 18.46 -1.72 -9.01
C VAL A 24 19.14 -0.87 -10.10
N GLU A 25 20.26 -0.22 -9.80
CA GLU A 25 21.01 0.58 -10.78
C GLU A 25 21.44 -0.25 -11.99
N ARG A 26 21.89 -1.50 -11.77
CA ARG A 26 22.18 -2.43 -12.86
C ARG A 26 20.92 -2.79 -13.65
N ALA A 27 19.80 -3.05 -12.96
CA ALA A 27 18.53 -3.40 -13.60
C ALA A 27 17.97 -2.24 -14.46
N LEU A 28 18.25 -0.99 -14.06
CA LEU A 28 17.88 0.22 -14.79
C LEU A 28 18.74 0.50 -16.03
N LYS A 29 19.83 -0.25 -16.26
CA LYS A 29 20.72 -0.12 -17.43
C LYS A 29 21.16 1.33 -17.69
N GLY A 30 21.50 2.07 -16.62
CA GLY A 30 21.95 3.46 -16.70
C GLY A 30 20.83 4.51 -16.66
N ALA A 31 19.55 4.12 -16.61
CA ALA A 31 18.48 5.06 -16.33
C ALA A 31 18.55 5.56 -14.87
N PRO A 32 18.16 6.82 -14.58
CA PRO A 32 18.19 7.36 -13.23
C PRO A 32 17.17 6.65 -12.32
N PHE A 33 17.53 6.47 -11.04
CA PHE A 33 16.64 5.85 -10.04
C PHE A 33 15.31 6.58 -9.90
N ASP A 34 15.31 7.91 -10.04
CA ASP A 34 14.10 8.74 -9.96
C ASP A 34 13.02 8.38 -10.99
N ARG A 35 13.37 7.64 -12.04
CA ARG A 35 12.39 7.06 -12.98
C ARG A 35 11.44 6.07 -12.31
N LEU A 36 11.82 5.49 -11.17
CA LEU A 36 11.00 4.58 -10.37
C LEU A 36 10.08 5.32 -9.39
N ILE A 37 10.26 6.62 -9.22
CA ILE A 37 9.43 7.44 -8.34
C ILE A 37 8.20 7.90 -9.12
N SER A 38 7.02 7.49 -8.65
CA SER A 38 5.75 7.94 -9.23
C SER A 38 5.28 9.21 -8.54
N LYS A 39 4.53 10.07 -9.26
CA LYS A 39 3.90 11.26 -8.68
C LYS A 39 2.39 11.18 -8.81
N THR A 40 1.69 11.46 -7.72
CA THR A 40 0.24 11.63 -7.74
C THR A 40 -0.13 12.94 -8.44
N TYR A 41 -1.41 13.09 -8.77
CA TYR A 41 -1.94 14.29 -9.41
C TYR A 41 -1.66 15.58 -8.61
N ASP A 42 -1.77 15.49 -7.30
CA ASP A 42 -1.49 16.53 -6.30
C ASP A 42 0.01 16.70 -5.96
N GLY A 43 0.90 15.98 -6.67
CA GLY A 43 2.34 16.16 -6.60
C GLY A 43 3.05 15.35 -5.51
N VAL A 44 2.37 14.43 -4.83
CA VAL A 44 2.99 13.56 -3.82
C VAL A 44 3.87 12.53 -4.50
N SER A 45 5.13 12.43 -4.06
CA SER A 45 6.09 11.46 -4.58
C SER A 45 5.96 10.11 -3.86
N ILE A 46 5.81 9.05 -4.63
CA ILE A 46 5.71 7.67 -4.15
C ILE A 46 7.02 6.95 -4.48
N ALA A 47 7.77 6.60 -3.45
CA ALA A 47 9.04 5.88 -3.58
C ALA A 47 8.78 4.40 -3.96
N PRO A 48 9.70 3.76 -4.72
CA PRO A 48 9.54 2.37 -5.14
C PRO A 48 9.65 1.35 -4.00
N LEU A 49 10.32 1.73 -2.90
CA LEU A 49 10.47 0.91 -1.70
C LEU A 49 10.57 1.81 -0.48
N TYR A 50 9.84 1.47 0.59
CA TYR A 50 9.89 2.18 1.86
C TYR A 50 10.59 1.32 2.92
N ALA A 51 11.55 1.91 3.62
CA ALA A 51 12.19 1.26 4.76
C ALA A 51 11.18 1.01 5.89
N ARG A 52 11.51 0.05 6.76
CA ARG A 52 10.79 -0.10 8.03
C ARG A 52 10.89 1.21 8.81
N ALA A 53 9.77 1.70 9.32
CA ALA A 53 9.76 2.89 10.17
C ALA A 53 10.65 2.69 11.40
N ALA A 54 11.63 3.59 11.58
CA ALA A 54 12.57 3.54 12.71
C ALA A 54 11.86 3.77 14.06
N THR A 55 10.85 4.63 14.07
CA THR A 55 10.01 4.92 15.23
C THR A 55 8.55 4.67 14.85
N PRO A 56 8.07 3.43 14.92
CA PRO A 56 6.69 3.12 14.58
C PRO A 56 5.76 3.79 15.59
N GLY A 57 4.91 4.71 15.10
CA GLY A 57 3.86 5.34 15.90
C GLY A 57 2.57 4.52 15.94
N PRO A 58 1.57 4.98 16.73
CA PRO A 58 0.22 4.43 16.68
C PRO A 58 -0.32 4.46 15.24
N ARG A 59 -0.82 3.32 14.77
CA ARG A 59 -1.49 3.24 13.46
C ARG A 59 -2.88 3.83 13.57
N ALA A 60 -3.22 4.74 12.66
CA ALA A 60 -4.59 5.19 12.47
C ALA A 60 -5.47 3.99 12.12
N ARG A 61 -6.36 3.61 13.02
CA ARG A 61 -7.36 2.56 12.84
C ARG A 61 -8.73 3.19 12.94
N ARG A 62 -9.73 2.54 12.35
CA ARG A 62 -11.13 2.97 12.56
C ARG A 62 -11.47 2.88 14.04
N ALA A 63 -12.18 3.88 14.56
CA ALA A 63 -12.63 3.90 15.95
C ALA A 63 -13.54 2.71 16.28
N ALA A 64 -14.46 2.37 15.37
CA ALA A 64 -15.28 1.17 15.44
C ALA A 64 -14.81 0.12 14.41
N PRO A 65 -14.29 -1.04 14.85
CA PRO A 65 -14.03 -2.17 13.96
C PRO A 65 -15.35 -2.83 13.52
N GLY A 66 -15.36 -3.47 12.35
CA GLY A 66 -16.60 -4.06 11.82
C GLY A 66 -16.64 -4.16 10.29
N ARG A 67 -17.79 -4.55 9.75
CA ARG A 67 -18.03 -4.54 8.31
C ARG A 67 -18.25 -3.09 7.84
N TRP A 68 -18.07 -2.86 6.54
CA TRP A 68 -18.48 -1.60 5.92
C TRP A 68 -20.00 -1.53 5.87
N SER A 69 -20.56 -0.33 6.04
CA SER A 69 -21.96 -0.07 5.73
C SER A 69 -22.17 -0.20 4.23
N ILE A 70 -23.28 -0.80 3.82
CA ILE A 70 -23.71 -0.84 2.42
C ILE A 70 -24.55 0.41 2.19
N LEU A 71 -24.15 1.25 1.24
CA LEU A 71 -24.88 2.46 0.87
C LEU A 71 -25.23 2.40 -0.61
N ALA A 72 -26.53 2.38 -0.93
CA ALA A 72 -27.02 2.55 -2.29
C ALA A 72 -27.30 4.04 -2.53
N ARG A 73 -26.73 4.60 -3.60
CA ARG A 73 -27.03 5.99 -4.00
C ARG A 73 -28.30 6.00 -4.83
N VAL A 74 -29.31 6.76 -4.39
CA VAL A 74 -30.53 7.03 -5.16
C VAL A 74 -30.43 8.46 -5.70
N ASP A 75 -30.20 8.58 -7.01
CA ASP A 75 -30.03 9.84 -7.72
C ASP A 75 -30.93 9.83 -8.96
N HIS A 76 -32.25 9.85 -8.72
CA HIS A 76 -33.27 9.76 -9.76
C HIS A 76 -34.19 10.98 -9.68
N ALA A 77 -34.36 11.69 -10.80
CA ALA A 77 -35.13 12.94 -10.85
C ALA A 77 -36.64 12.72 -10.58
N ASP A 78 -37.18 11.58 -11.03
CA ASP A 78 -38.55 11.16 -10.69
C ASP A 78 -38.62 10.57 -9.28
N ILE A 79 -39.47 11.16 -8.44
CA ILE A 79 -39.64 10.80 -7.02
C ILE A 79 -40.21 9.37 -6.86
N GLY A 80 -41.14 8.97 -7.73
CA GLY A 80 -41.78 7.66 -7.66
C GLY A 80 -40.79 6.52 -7.92
N ALA A 81 -39.93 6.71 -8.93
CA ALA A 81 -38.84 5.80 -9.25
C ALA A 81 -37.75 5.82 -8.17
N ALA A 82 -37.39 7.00 -7.64
CA ALA A 82 -36.43 7.11 -6.54
C ALA A 82 -36.87 6.28 -5.31
N ASN A 83 -38.14 6.39 -4.91
CA ASN A 83 -38.68 5.65 -3.78
C ASN A 83 -38.63 4.13 -3.98
N ARG A 84 -38.91 3.63 -5.18
CA ARG A 84 -38.82 2.19 -5.48
C ARG A 84 -37.39 1.64 -5.43
N LEU A 85 -36.38 2.49 -5.66
CA LEU A 85 -34.97 2.09 -5.60
C LEU A 85 -34.40 2.14 -4.17
N ALA A 86 -35.05 2.87 -3.27
CA ALA A 86 -34.60 3.06 -1.90
C ALA A 86 -35.11 1.98 -0.91
N LEU A 87 -36.11 1.19 -1.33
CA LEU A 87 -36.84 0.20 -0.53
C LEU A 87 -36.50 -1.22 -0.98
#